data_AF-A0A7V9GHC6-F1
#
_entry.id   AF-A0A7V9GHC6-F1
#
_cell.length_a   1.000
_cell.length_b   1.000
_cell.length_c   1.000
_cell.angle_alpha   90.00
_cell.angle_beta   90.00
_cell.angle_gamma   90.00
#
_symmetry.space_group_name_H-M   'P 1'
#
loop_
_entity.id
_entity.type
_entity.pdbx_description
1 polymer ?
#
loop_
_entity_poly.entity_id
_entity_poly.type
_entity_poly.pdbx_seq_one_letter_code
_entity_poly.pdbx_strand_id
1 'polypeptide(L)'
;MARDSPHPNTEARERALELLYEAETKDVHPADVVAGLPVPPAPYATELAVGVGDHVELLDHVVAARARSWSTERMAALDRQLLRLGAYELLFRPDQPDGVVADEVVRLAKRFSTDGSGRFVNGLLAAVIPDLRGDDAPWTGAAEPAGVVLDVDGVLRHWDVDELASAESSLGLPAGALAAIAFEPALMHRVLTGAITDEAWRLEVGDGVAGVHGVEAAAVAALWAGVGWHVDQDVVDLLAAVRAAGLVRRTALFSNATDRLEVDLETAKLHEATDLVVNSARLGLAKPDVAAYVAMAEQVGLPPGQLLFVDDRPENVRGALAAGVPAVLFTGAARLRAVLVRVGALPA
;
A
#
# COMPACT_ATOMS: atom_id res chain seq x y z
N MET A 1 37.41 -16.29 1.49
CA MET A 1 37.40 -15.58 0.19
C MET A 1 36.14 -16.00 -0.56
N ALA A 2 35.20 -15.08 -0.75
CA ALA A 2 34.03 -15.14 -1.66
C ALA A 2 33.01 -14.08 -1.19
N ARG A 3 33.19 -12.80 -1.55
CA ARG A 3 32.25 -11.71 -1.24
C ARG A 3 32.20 -10.54 -2.26
N ASP A 4 33.02 -10.55 -3.33
CA ASP A 4 33.13 -9.43 -4.29
C ASP A 4 32.62 -9.79 -5.71
N SER A 5 31.70 -10.75 -5.83
CA SER A 5 30.94 -10.91 -7.08
C SER A 5 29.79 -9.89 -7.07
N PRO A 6 29.62 -9.04 -8.10
CA PRO A 6 28.50 -8.11 -8.16
C PRO A 6 27.16 -8.84 -8.01
N HIS A 7 26.26 -8.29 -7.19
CA HIS A 7 24.90 -8.83 -7.14
C HIS A 7 24.19 -8.60 -8.49
N PRO A 8 23.19 -9.43 -8.83
CA PRO A 8 22.27 -9.09 -9.90
C PRO A 8 21.76 -7.66 -9.71
N ASN A 9 21.75 -6.88 -10.79
CA ASN A 9 21.36 -5.48 -10.85
C ASN A 9 22.36 -4.43 -10.28
N THR A 10 23.60 -4.78 -9.90
CA THR A 10 24.66 -3.81 -9.52
C THR A 10 24.80 -2.66 -10.54
N GLU A 11 24.91 -2.98 -11.85
CA GLU A 11 25.05 -1.99 -12.93
C GLU A 11 23.77 -1.15 -13.12
N ALA A 12 22.60 -1.73 -12.88
CA ALA A 12 21.32 -1.03 -13.02
C ALA A 12 21.10 0.01 -11.91
N ARG A 13 21.49 -0.29 -10.67
CA ARG A 13 21.48 0.68 -9.55
C ARG A 13 22.46 1.83 -9.78
N GLU A 14 23.63 1.51 -10.32
CA GLU A 14 24.63 2.51 -10.71
C GLU A 14 24.09 3.44 -11.81
N ARG A 15 23.47 2.88 -12.85
CA ARG A 15 22.83 3.68 -13.91
C ARG A 15 21.63 4.49 -13.40
N ALA A 16 20.85 3.97 -12.45
CA ALA A 16 19.76 4.71 -11.82
C ALA A 16 20.28 5.94 -11.05
N LEU A 17 21.38 5.80 -10.30
CA LEU A 17 22.02 6.91 -9.59
C LEU A 17 22.51 8.00 -10.56
N GLU A 18 23.12 7.63 -11.68
CA GLU A 18 23.56 8.58 -12.72
C GLU A 18 22.37 9.38 -13.28
N LEU A 19 21.26 8.70 -13.60
CA LEU A 19 20.03 9.33 -14.10
C LEU A 19 19.43 10.31 -13.07
N LEU A 20 19.40 9.92 -11.80
CA LEU A 20 18.89 10.77 -10.71
C LEU A 20 19.74 12.01 -10.48
N TYR A 21 21.07 11.87 -10.55
CA TYR A 21 21.98 13.00 -10.44
C TYR A 21 21.89 13.94 -11.65
N GLU A 22 21.72 13.40 -12.86
CA GLU A 22 21.50 14.18 -14.08
C GLU A 22 20.16 14.93 -14.06
N ALA A 23 19.09 14.30 -13.57
CA ALA A 23 17.77 14.90 -13.40
C ALA A 23 17.79 16.06 -12.40
N GLU A 24 18.38 15.85 -11.22
CA GLU A 24 18.53 16.90 -10.19
C GLU A 24 19.42 18.07 -10.68
N THR A 25 20.48 17.79 -11.45
CA THR A 25 21.34 18.83 -12.03
C THR A 25 20.62 19.69 -13.07
N LYS A 26 19.61 19.13 -13.74
CA LYS A 26 18.80 19.80 -14.77
C LYS A 26 17.50 20.40 -14.27
N ASP A 27 17.10 20.11 -13.02
CA ASP A 27 15.80 20.46 -12.43
C ASP A 27 14.61 19.94 -13.28
N VAL A 28 14.68 18.65 -13.65
CA VAL A 28 13.65 17.94 -14.44
C VAL A 28 13.31 16.58 -13.82
N HIS A 29 12.22 15.95 -14.27
CA HIS A 29 11.88 14.61 -13.82
C HIS A 29 12.85 13.56 -14.44
N PRO A 30 13.23 12.49 -13.71
CA PRO A 30 14.06 11.43 -14.28
C PRO A 30 13.49 10.78 -15.55
N ALA A 31 12.16 10.75 -15.73
CA ALA A 31 11.52 10.29 -16.96
C ALA A 31 11.91 11.14 -18.19
N ASP A 32 12.06 12.46 -18.04
CA ASP A 32 12.49 13.35 -19.12
C ASP A 32 13.95 13.05 -19.52
N VAL A 33 14.82 12.75 -18.54
CA VAL A 33 16.20 12.32 -18.80
C VAL A 33 16.22 10.99 -19.54
N VAL A 34 15.45 10.00 -19.08
CA VAL A 34 15.35 8.68 -19.74
C VAL A 34 14.83 8.81 -21.17
N ALA A 35 13.76 9.60 -21.40
CA ALA A 35 13.17 9.83 -22.72
C ALA A 35 14.13 10.55 -23.68
N GLY A 36 15.06 11.35 -23.16
CA GLY A 36 16.09 12.03 -23.94
C GLY A 36 17.29 11.16 -24.35
N LEU A 37 17.40 9.91 -23.88
CA LEU A 37 18.55 9.05 -24.20
C LEU A 37 18.43 8.41 -25.59
N PRO A 38 19.55 8.30 -26.35
CA PRO A 38 19.56 7.61 -27.65
C PRO A 38 19.39 6.09 -27.55
N VAL A 39 19.62 5.52 -26.36
CA VAL A 39 19.46 4.11 -26.04
C VAL A 39 18.77 4.01 -24.67
N PRO A 40 17.61 3.35 -24.55
CA PRO A 40 16.95 3.15 -23.27
C PRO A 40 17.85 2.41 -22.27
N PRO A 41 17.87 2.81 -20.98
CA PRO A 41 18.53 2.04 -19.93
C PRO A 41 17.91 0.64 -19.76
N ALA A 42 18.59 -0.23 -19.00
CA ALA A 42 18.00 -1.49 -18.57
C ALA A 42 16.67 -1.24 -17.83
N PRO A 43 15.63 -2.09 -17.99
CA PRO A 43 14.30 -1.83 -17.43
C PRO A 43 14.30 -1.49 -15.94
N TYR A 44 15.11 -2.22 -15.14
CA TYR A 44 15.23 -1.97 -13.71
C TYR A 44 15.95 -0.65 -13.38
N ALA A 45 16.91 -0.19 -14.20
CA ALA A 45 17.53 1.12 -14.01
C ALA A 45 16.53 2.26 -14.27
N THR A 46 15.68 2.09 -15.30
CA THR A 46 14.58 3.02 -15.61
C THR A 46 13.55 3.05 -14.49
N GLU A 47 13.10 1.87 -14.03
CA GLU A 47 12.14 1.70 -12.94
C GLU A 47 12.61 2.41 -11.66
N LEU A 48 13.86 2.20 -11.26
CA LEU A 48 14.44 2.85 -10.08
C LEU A 48 14.56 4.37 -10.23
N ALA A 49 15.04 4.86 -11.37
CA ALA A 49 15.22 6.30 -11.59
C ALA A 49 13.88 7.05 -11.68
N VAL A 50 12.95 6.54 -12.49
CA VAL A 50 11.61 7.13 -12.67
C VAL A 50 10.81 7.03 -11.38
N GLY A 51 10.80 5.85 -10.74
CA GLY A 51 10.07 5.63 -9.50
C GLY A 51 10.59 6.46 -8.32
N VAL A 52 11.89 6.71 -8.20
CA VAL A 52 12.42 7.69 -7.23
C VAL A 52 11.93 9.11 -7.56
N GLY A 53 11.89 9.47 -8.85
CA GLY A 53 11.34 10.76 -9.32
C GLY A 53 9.87 10.95 -8.96
N ASP A 54 9.04 9.93 -9.17
CA ASP A 54 7.61 9.92 -8.88
C ASP A 54 7.30 10.06 -7.37
N HIS A 55 8.26 9.76 -6.50
CA HIS A 55 8.07 9.68 -5.05
C HIS A 55 9.06 10.55 -4.25
N VAL A 56 9.67 11.60 -4.84
CA VAL A 56 10.71 12.41 -4.16
C VAL A 56 10.27 12.93 -2.79
N GLU A 57 9.07 13.49 -2.68
CA GLU A 57 8.54 14.07 -1.44
C GLU A 57 8.40 13.03 -0.32
N LEU A 58 7.86 11.86 -0.68
CA LEU A 58 7.72 10.70 0.19
C LEU A 58 9.10 10.22 0.68
N LEU A 59 10.04 10.01 -0.24
CA LEU A 59 11.37 9.50 0.07
C LEU A 59 12.17 10.49 0.92
N ASP A 60 12.04 11.80 0.67
CA ASP A 60 12.68 12.84 1.48
C ASP A 60 12.12 12.93 2.90
N HIS A 61 10.79 12.91 3.07
CA HIS A 61 10.15 12.90 4.39
C HIS A 61 10.70 11.77 5.28
N VAL A 62 10.84 10.61 4.67
CA VAL A 62 11.22 9.33 5.27
C VAL A 62 12.67 9.31 5.71
N VAL A 63 13.56 9.76 4.82
CA VAL A 63 14.99 9.92 5.12
C VAL A 63 15.16 10.99 6.20
N ALA A 64 14.40 12.09 6.15
CA ALA A 64 14.44 13.17 7.13
C ALA A 64 13.96 12.74 8.53
N ALA A 65 12.92 11.91 8.63
CA ALA A 65 12.37 11.45 9.91
C ALA A 65 13.40 10.71 10.79
N ARG A 66 14.37 10.02 10.17
CA ARG A 66 15.48 9.34 10.85
C ARG A 66 16.80 10.12 10.85
N ALA A 67 16.93 11.16 10.03
CA ALA A 67 18.09 12.06 9.99
C ALA A 67 18.13 13.06 11.18
N ARG A 68 18.03 12.57 12.41
CA ARG A 68 18.10 13.40 13.63
C ARG A 68 19.44 14.18 13.65
N SER A 69 19.35 15.50 13.54
CA SER A 69 20.42 16.53 13.54
C SER A 69 21.14 16.86 12.21
N TRP A 70 20.77 16.29 11.06
CA TRP A 70 21.27 16.72 9.74
C TRP A 70 20.13 17.22 8.86
N SER A 71 20.17 18.48 8.41
CA SER A 71 19.24 18.98 7.40
C SER A 71 19.58 18.39 6.02
N THR A 72 18.55 18.01 5.26
CA THR A 72 18.66 17.46 3.90
C THR A 72 19.44 18.37 2.94
N GLU A 73 19.37 19.69 3.16
CA GLU A 73 20.11 20.75 2.47
C GLU A 73 21.64 20.68 2.65
N ARG A 74 22.13 20.02 3.71
CA ARG A 74 23.57 19.86 3.98
C ARG A 74 24.13 18.52 3.53
N MET A 75 23.29 17.62 3.03
CA MET A 75 23.74 16.36 2.45
C MET A 75 24.33 16.58 1.06
N ALA A 76 25.41 15.86 0.74
CA ALA A 76 25.89 15.76 -0.64
C ALA A 76 24.76 15.26 -1.54
N ALA A 77 24.62 15.81 -2.75
CA ALA A 77 23.54 15.45 -3.66
C ALA A 77 23.48 13.93 -3.91
N LEU A 78 24.64 13.30 -4.13
CA LEU A 78 24.73 11.84 -4.28
C LEU A 78 24.30 11.07 -3.04
N ASP A 79 24.57 11.55 -1.82
CA ASP A 79 24.10 10.90 -0.59
C ASP A 79 22.57 10.97 -0.49
N ARG A 80 21.97 12.11 -0.81
CA ARG A 80 20.51 12.28 -0.87
C ARG A 80 19.89 11.35 -1.91
N GLN A 81 20.44 11.29 -3.14
CA GLN A 81 19.93 10.41 -4.19
C GLN A 81 20.10 8.93 -3.84
N LEU A 82 21.20 8.55 -3.18
CA LEU A 82 21.42 7.18 -2.69
C LEU A 82 20.42 6.79 -1.60
N LEU A 83 20.13 7.70 -0.67
CA LEU A 83 19.13 7.47 0.37
C LEU A 83 17.71 7.35 -0.21
N ARG A 84 17.36 8.18 -1.20
CA ARG A 84 16.10 8.07 -1.96
C ARG A 84 16.02 6.74 -2.71
N LEU A 85 17.07 6.36 -3.44
CA LEU A 85 17.17 5.09 -4.18
C LEU A 85 17.01 3.87 -3.27
N GLY A 86 17.72 3.85 -2.14
CA GLY A 86 17.61 2.79 -1.15
C GLY A 86 16.23 2.73 -0.50
N ALA A 87 15.66 3.86 -0.10
CA ALA A 87 14.30 3.91 0.44
C ALA A 87 13.25 3.45 -0.59
N TYR A 88 13.40 3.82 -1.86
CA TYR A 88 12.51 3.38 -2.94
C TYR A 88 12.57 1.85 -3.13
N GLU A 89 13.76 1.25 -3.23
CA GLU A 89 13.88 -0.21 -3.30
C GLU A 89 13.29 -0.90 -2.06
N LEU A 90 13.53 -0.34 -0.87
CA LEU A 90 12.98 -0.90 0.36
C LEU A 90 11.45 -0.89 0.36
N LEU A 91 10.80 0.14 -0.19
CA LEU A 91 9.34 0.24 -0.26
C LEU A 91 8.71 -0.55 -1.40
N PHE A 92 9.20 -0.34 -2.62
CA PHE A 92 8.52 -0.76 -3.84
C PHE A 92 9.02 -2.12 -4.35
N ARG A 93 10.14 -2.65 -3.82
CA ARG A 93 10.75 -3.94 -4.19
C ARG A 93 10.87 -4.93 -3.01
N PRO A 94 9.75 -5.44 -2.47
CA PRO A 94 9.75 -6.44 -1.40
C PRO A 94 10.40 -7.78 -1.82
N ASP A 95 10.60 -8.02 -3.11
CA ASP A 95 11.36 -9.15 -3.66
C ASP A 95 12.88 -9.05 -3.42
N GLN A 96 13.41 -7.85 -3.17
CA GLN A 96 14.83 -7.64 -2.88
C GLN A 96 15.09 -7.70 -1.37
N PRO A 97 16.05 -8.50 -0.86
CA PRO A 97 16.36 -8.55 0.57
C PRO A 97 16.97 -7.24 1.11
N ASP A 98 16.56 -6.81 2.30
CA ASP A 98 16.96 -5.56 2.96
C ASP A 98 18.48 -5.33 2.95
N GLY A 99 19.22 -6.37 3.33
CA GLY A 99 20.69 -6.33 3.38
C GLY A 99 21.34 -6.15 2.00
N VAL A 100 20.74 -6.69 0.93
CA VAL A 100 21.26 -6.53 -0.44
C VAL A 100 21.04 -5.10 -0.93
N VAL A 101 19.87 -4.51 -0.64
CA VAL A 101 19.59 -3.10 -0.95
C VAL A 101 20.56 -2.20 -0.19
N ALA A 102 20.72 -2.41 1.12
CA ALA A 102 21.63 -1.63 1.95
C ALA A 102 23.09 -1.75 1.49
N ASP A 103 23.61 -2.97 1.27
CA ASP A 103 25.00 -3.20 0.85
C ASP A 103 25.30 -2.57 -0.52
N GLU A 104 24.40 -2.64 -1.49
CA GLU A 104 24.58 -2.02 -2.82
C GLU A 104 24.56 -0.50 -2.77
N VAL A 105 23.63 0.10 -2.03
CA VAL A 105 23.56 1.57 -1.88
C VAL A 105 24.79 2.09 -1.11
N VAL A 106 25.28 1.34 -0.12
CA VAL A 106 26.52 1.64 0.62
C VAL A 106 27.77 1.44 -0.25
N ARG A 107 27.78 0.47 -1.16
CA ARG A 107 28.84 0.30 -2.18
C ARG A 107 28.90 1.52 -3.10
N LEU A 108 27.76 1.99 -3.59
CA LEU A 108 27.69 3.19 -4.43
C LEU A 108 28.13 4.45 -3.66
N ALA A 109 27.71 4.62 -2.39
CA ALA A 109 28.16 5.72 -1.54
C ALA A 109 29.68 5.78 -1.39
N LYS A 110 30.33 4.62 -1.18
CA LYS A 110 31.81 4.50 -1.09
C LYS A 110 32.53 4.78 -2.40
N ARG A 111 31.86 4.62 -3.55
CA ARG A 111 32.47 4.77 -4.89
C ARG A 111 32.31 6.17 -5.47
N PHE A 112 31.16 6.81 -5.25
CA PHE A 112 30.79 8.05 -5.94
C PHE A 112 30.72 9.28 -5.03
N SER A 113 30.62 9.09 -3.71
CA SER A 113 30.46 10.18 -2.73
C SER A 113 31.71 10.36 -1.85
N THR A 114 31.55 10.95 -0.66
CA THR A 114 32.67 11.35 0.21
C THR A 114 33.19 10.23 1.11
N ASP A 115 34.40 10.39 1.67
CA ASP A 115 35.04 9.43 2.60
C ASP A 115 34.18 9.07 3.84
N GLY A 116 33.21 9.93 4.22
CA GLY A 116 32.26 9.66 5.31
C GLY A 116 30.95 8.98 4.86
N SER A 117 30.59 9.12 3.58
CA SER A 117 29.24 8.85 3.06
C SER A 117 28.82 7.40 3.20
N GLY A 118 29.72 6.43 2.95
CA GLY A 118 29.42 5.01 3.13
C GLY A 118 29.02 4.62 4.55
N ARG A 119 29.51 5.33 5.59
CA ARG A 119 29.08 5.10 6.99
C ARG A 119 27.77 5.80 7.29
N PHE A 120 27.61 7.03 6.80
CA PHE A 120 26.40 7.83 7.00
C PHE A 120 25.18 7.16 6.37
N VAL A 121 25.26 6.81 5.08
CA VAL A 121 24.19 6.13 4.32
C VAL A 121 23.84 4.79 4.96
N ASN A 122 24.83 3.98 5.35
CA ASN A 122 24.58 2.72 6.07
C ASN A 122 23.83 2.93 7.39
N GLY A 123 24.26 3.90 8.20
CA GLY A 123 23.65 4.20 9.49
C GLY A 123 22.22 4.72 9.37
N LEU A 124 21.95 5.54 8.35
CA LEU A 124 20.62 6.06 8.10
C LEU A 124 19.70 4.98 7.52
N LEU A 125 20.11 4.24 6.48
CA LEU A 125 19.35 3.10 5.94
C LEU A 125 19.01 2.06 7.02
N ALA A 126 19.96 1.68 7.87
CA ALA A 126 19.71 0.78 9.00
C ALA A 126 18.69 1.34 10.01
N ALA A 127 18.54 2.66 10.11
CA ALA A 127 17.53 3.31 10.93
C ALA A 127 16.17 3.47 10.23
N VAL A 128 16.13 3.52 8.89
CA VAL A 128 14.87 3.57 8.12
C VAL A 128 14.32 2.17 7.80
N ILE A 129 15.14 1.14 7.62
CA ILE A 129 14.68 -0.23 7.34
C ILE A 129 13.56 -0.70 8.30
N PRO A 130 13.68 -0.52 9.63
CA PRO A 130 12.59 -0.83 10.56
C PRO A 130 11.30 -0.03 10.34
N ASP A 131 11.37 1.18 9.76
CA ASP A 131 10.18 1.96 9.38
C ASP A 131 9.57 1.52 8.05
N LEU A 132 10.39 1.02 7.12
CA LEU A 132 9.98 0.65 5.76
C LEU A 132 9.47 -0.78 5.67
N ARG A 133 10.02 -1.67 6.51
CA ARG A 133 9.85 -3.12 6.44
C ARG A 133 9.64 -3.80 7.80
N GLY A 134 9.71 -3.05 8.89
CA GLY A 134 9.57 -3.62 10.24
C GLY A 134 8.12 -3.88 10.66
N ASP A 135 7.95 -4.89 11.49
CA ASP A 135 6.66 -5.32 12.05
C ASP A 135 6.04 -4.33 13.06
N ASP A 136 6.73 -3.23 13.37
CA ASP A 136 6.34 -2.21 14.35
C ASP A 136 6.22 -0.79 13.78
N ALA A 137 6.38 -0.60 12.46
CA ALA A 137 6.55 0.71 11.83
C ALA A 137 5.29 1.61 11.76
N PRO A 138 5.44 2.96 11.84
CA PRO A 138 4.32 3.91 11.80
C PRO A 138 4.05 4.60 10.43
N TRP A 139 4.73 4.23 9.34
CA TRP A 139 4.18 4.41 7.97
C TRP A 139 3.73 5.85 7.55
N THR A 140 4.62 6.68 6.99
CA THR A 140 4.39 8.06 6.45
C THR A 140 3.96 9.21 7.36
N GLY A 141 4.28 9.17 8.65
CA GLY A 141 4.49 10.42 9.39
C GLY A 141 3.24 11.22 9.75
N ALA A 142 2.09 10.55 9.85
CA ALA A 142 0.98 11.01 10.67
C ALA A 142 1.40 11.07 12.16
N ALA A 143 2.19 12.07 12.54
CA ALA A 143 2.22 12.51 13.93
C ALA A 143 0.94 13.31 14.18
N GLU A 144 0.10 12.85 15.11
CA GLU A 144 -1.18 13.46 15.48
C GLU A 144 -2.15 13.61 14.28
N PRO A 145 -2.57 12.50 13.61
CA PRO A 145 -3.49 12.57 12.49
C PRO A 145 -4.84 13.17 12.90
N ALA A 146 -5.40 14.02 12.05
CA ALA A 146 -6.75 14.55 12.24
C ALA A 146 -7.84 13.53 11.90
N GLY A 147 -7.53 12.44 11.19
CA GLY A 147 -8.47 11.35 10.95
C GLY A 147 -7.82 9.99 10.76
N VAL A 148 -8.53 8.92 11.13
CA VAL A 148 -8.10 7.53 10.94
C VAL A 148 -9.05 6.85 9.95
N VAL A 149 -8.50 6.19 8.94
CA VAL A 149 -9.22 5.49 7.88
C VAL A 149 -8.77 4.04 7.87
N LEU A 150 -9.67 3.09 8.04
CA LEU A 150 -9.35 1.66 7.99
C LEU A 150 -9.89 1.04 6.69
N ASP A 151 -9.19 0.06 6.13
CA ASP A 151 -9.83 -0.90 5.21
C ASP A 151 -10.89 -1.73 5.95
N VAL A 152 -11.77 -2.38 5.19
CA VAL A 152 -12.78 -3.29 5.69
C VAL A 152 -12.30 -4.73 5.57
N ASP A 153 -12.06 -5.21 4.36
CA ASP A 153 -11.70 -6.60 4.10
C ASP A 153 -10.24 -6.85 4.48
N GLY A 154 -9.96 -7.91 5.25
CA GLY A 154 -8.61 -8.21 5.75
C GLY A 154 -8.21 -7.42 7.01
N VAL A 155 -8.96 -6.38 7.39
CA VAL A 155 -8.69 -5.53 8.57
C VAL A 155 -9.82 -5.58 9.61
N LEU A 156 -11.07 -5.38 9.18
CA LEU A 156 -12.26 -5.31 10.03
C LEU A 156 -13.21 -6.49 9.80
N ARG A 157 -13.24 -7.02 8.56
CA ARG A 157 -14.05 -8.13 8.08
C ARG A 157 -13.14 -9.22 7.50
N HIS A 158 -13.44 -10.46 7.81
CA HIS A 158 -12.78 -11.64 7.25
C HIS A 158 -13.82 -12.60 6.67
N TRP A 159 -13.55 -13.10 5.46
CA TRP A 159 -14.42 -14.04 4.76
C TRP A 159 -14.16 -15.48 5.20
N ASP A 160 -15.23 -16.27 5.36
CA ASP A 160 -15.14 -17.64 5.85
C ASP A 160 -14.75 -18.61 4.71
N VAL A 161 -13.45 -18.70 4.45
CA VAL A 161 -12.88 -19.49 3.33
C VAL A 161 -13.25 -20.98 3.37
N ASP A 162 -13.46 -21.55 4.56
CA ASP A 162 -13.89 -22.94 4.74
C ASP A 162 -15.36 -23.15 4.31
N GLU A 163 -16.21 -22.12 4.48
CA GLU A 163 -17.58 -22.15 3.95
C GLU A 163 -17.57 -22.07 2.42
N LEU A 164 -16.71 -21.24 1.82
CA LEU A 164 -16.57 -21.14 0.37
C LEU A 164 -16.10 -22.49 -0.24
N ALA A 165 -15.10 -23.14 0.35
CA ALA A 165 -14.63 -24.46 -0.08
C ALA A 165 -15.70 -25.57 0.10
N SER A 166 -16.51 -25.46 1.15
CA SER A 166 -17.66 -26.36 1.38
C SER A 166 -18.78 -26.12 0.36
N ALA A 167 -19.04 -24.86 0.01
CA ALA A 167 -20.00 -24.45 -1.01
C ALA A 167 -19.59 -24.96 -2.41
N GLU A 168 -18.32 -24.81 -2.79
CA GLU A 168 -17.76 -25.39 -4.02
C GLU A 168 -17.97 -26.91 -4.08
N SER A 169 -17.60 -27.60 -2.99
CA SER A 169 -17.77 -29.05 -2.88
C SER A 169 -19.23 -29.50 -3.02
N SER A 170 -20.19 -28.69 -2.55
CA SER A 170 -21.63 -29.00 -2.64
C SER A 170 -22.18 -28.99 -4.07
N LEU A 171 -21.56 -28.22 -4.98
CA LEU A 171 -21.88 -28.21 -6.42
C LEU A 171 -21.00 -29.17 -7.24
N GLY A 172 -20.09 -29.92 -6.60
CA GLY A 172 -19.10 -30.74 -7.31
C GLY A 172 -18.03 -29.93 -8.05
N LEU A 173 -17.83 -28.67 -7.67
CA LEU A 173 -16.77 -27.82 -8.21
C LEU A 173 -15.41 -28.18 -7.58
N PRO A 174 -14.29 -28.06 -8.32
CA PRO A 174 -12.96 -28.13 -7.73
C PRO A 174 -12.69 -26.88 -6.87
N ALA A 175 -11.84 -27.03 -5.86
CA ALA A 175 -11.48 -25.93 -4.97
C ALA A 175 -10.88 -24.74 -5.74
N GLY A 176 -11.39 -23.54 -5.48
CA GLY A 176 -11.00 -22.29 -6.14
C GLY A 176 -11.67 -22.03 -7.50
N ALA A 177 -12.59 -22.88 -7.96
CA ALA A 177 -13.34 -22.66 -9.20
C ALA A 177 -14.17 -21.36 -9.19
N LEU A 178 -14.78 -21.03 -8.05
CA LEU A 178 -15.53 -19.79 -7.88
C LEU A 178 -14.59 -18.60 -7.93
N ALA A 179 -13.50 -18.67 -7.17
CA ALA A 179 -12.49 -17.62 -7.07
C ALA A 179 -11.83 -17.30 -8.44
N ALA A 180 -11.58 -18.33 -9.26
CA ALA A 180 -10.94 -18.19 -10.57
C ALA A 180 -11.74 -17.32 -11.57
N ILE A 181 -13.07 -17.29 -11.45
CA ILE A 181 -13.94 -16.42 -12.26
C ILE A 181 -14.26 -15.13 -11.51
N ALA A 182 -14.58 -15.21 -10.22
CA ALA A 182 -14.94 -14.08 -9.37
C ALA A 182 -13.87 -12.99 -9.34
N PHE A 183 -12.60 -13.38 -9.26
CA PHE A 183 -11.46 -12.46 -9.19
C PHE A 183 -10.77 -12.20 -10.53
N GLU A 184 -11.45 -12.45 -11.66
CA GLU A 184 -10.94 -12.08 -12.99
C GLU A 184 -10.73 -10.54 -13.05
N PRO A 185 -9.54 -10.04 -13.44
CA PRO A 185 -9.21 -8.61 -13.32
C PRO A 185 -10.17 -7.63 -13.99
N ALA A 186 -10.69 -7.93 -15.19
CA ALA A 186 -11.60 -7.00 -15.89
C ALA A 186 -13.00 -6.99 -15.24
N LEU A 187 -13.50 -8.15 -14.81
CA LEU A 187 -14.75 -8.29 -14.07
C LEU A 187 -14.67 -7.62 -12.69
N MET A 188 -13.58 -7.84 -11.96
CA MET A 188 -13.28 -7.13 -10.70
C MET A 188 -13.22 -5.63 -10.87
N HIS A 189 -12.47 -5.13 -11.85
CA HIS A 189 -12.38 -3.69 -12.10
C HIS A 189 -13.76 -3.07 -12.36
N ARG A 190 -14.63 -3.74 -13.13
CA ARG A 190 -16.00 -3.27 -13.40
C ARG A 190 -16.87 -3.17 -12.15
N VAL A 191 -16.89 -4.20 -11.28
CA VAL A 191 -17.75 -4.16 -10.08
C VAL A 191 -17.17 -3.24 -8.99
N LEU A 192 -15.86 -3.25 -8.79
CA LEU A 192 -15.18 -2.42 -7.78
C LEU A 192 -15.20 -0.92 -8.14
N THR A 193 -15.43 -0.55 -9.40
CA THR A 193 -15.65 0.84 -9.84
C THR A 193 -17.13 1.16 -10.11
N GLY A 194 -18.06 0.27 -9.74
CA GLY A 194 -19.50 0.50 -9.88
C GLY A 194 -20.03 0.54 -11.32
N ALA A 195 -19.23 0.11 -12.31
CA ALA A 195 -19.67 -0.04 -13.69
C ALA A 195 -20.67 -1.21 -13.89
N ILE A 196 -20.72 -2.14 -12.93
CA ILE A 196 -21.80 -3.11 -12.72
C ILE A 196 -22.14 -3.22 -11.24
N THR A 197 -23.36 -3.68 -10.95
CA THR A 197 -23.79 -4.00 -9.58
C THR A 197 -23.24 -5.36 -9.13
N ASP A 198 -23.21 -5.55 -7.82
CA ASP A 198 -22.98 -6.79 -7.08
C ASP A 198 -23.88 -7.95 -7.55
N GLU A 199 -25.15 -7.66 -7.87
CA GLU A 199 -26.08 -8.64 -8.45
C GLU A 199 -25.67 -9.04 -9.86
N ALA A 200 -25.38 -8.07 -10.74
CA ALA A 200 -24.94 -8.34 -12.11
C ALA A 200 -23.59 -9.09 -12.12
N TRP A 201 -22.67 -8.72 -11.24
CA TRP A 201 -21.40 -9.42 -11.03
C TRP A 201 -21.61 -10.89 -10.63
N ARG A 202 -22.47 -11.18 -9.64
CA ARG A 202 -22.77 -12.57 -9.26
C ARG A 202 -23.37 -13.39 -10.40
N LEU A 203 -24.20 -12.77 -11.24
CA LEU A 203 -24.76 -13.44 -12.42
C LEU A 203 -23.68 -13.74 -13.46
N GLU A 204 -22.81 -12.77 -13.78
CA GLU A 204 -21.67 -12.99 -14.70
C GLU A 204 -20.70 -14.07 -14.17
N VAL A 205 -20.44 -14.12 -12.85
CA VAL A 205 -19.66 -15.20 -12.23
C VAL A 205 -20.38 -16.55 -12.32
N GLY A 206 -21.70 -16.56 -12.07
CA GLY A 206 -22.53 -17.76 -12.21
C GLY A 206 -22.47 -18.35 -13.61
N ASP A 207 -22.68 -17.52 -14.63
CA ASP A 207 -22.60 -17.90 -16.05
C ASP A 207 -21.18 -18.38 -16.44
N GLY A 208 -20.14 -17.71 -15.95
CA GLY A 208 -18.74 -18.10 -16.20
C GLY A 208 -18.40 -19.48 -15.63
N VAL A 209 -18.74 -19.73 -14.36
CA VAL A 209 -18.50 -21.04 -13.70
C VAL A 209 -19.37 -22.13 -14.34
N ALA A 210 -20.62 -21.84 -14.66
CA ALA A 210 -21.51 -22.75 -15.38
C ALA A 210 -20.94 -23.16 -16.75
N GLY A 211 -20.41 -22.19 -17.52
CA GLY A 211 -19.80 -22.43 -18.83
C GLY A 211 -18.55 -23.30 -18.80
N VAL A 212 -17.75 -23.24 -17.71
CA VAL A 212 -16.54 -24.06 -17.54
C VAL A 212 -16.83 -25.43 -16.94
N HIS A 213 -17.73 -25.52 -15.96
CA HIS A 213 -17.91 -26.72 -15.13
C HIS A 213 -19.25 -27.46 -15.35
N GLY A 214 -20.18 -26.91 -16.13
CA GLY A 214 -21.46 -27.55 -16.42
C GLY A 214 -22.45 -27.58 -15.24
N VAL A 215 -22.34 -26.61 -14.32
CA VAL A 215 -23.23 -26.42 -13.17
C VAL A 215 -24.32 -25.39 -13.46
N GLU A 216 -25.36 -25.32 -12.63
CA GLU A 216 -26.43 -24.31 -12.75
C GLU A 216 -25.94 -22.92 -12.33
N ALA A 217 -25.92 -21.96 -13.25
CA ALA A 217 -25.44 -20.59 -13.03
C ALA A 217 -26.14 -19.90 -11.84
N ALA A 218 -27.46 -20.07 -11.72
CA ALA A 218 -28.25 -19.50 -10.63
C ALA A 218 -27.87 -20.07 -9.25
N ALA A 219 -27.44 -21.34 -9.18
CA ALA A 219 -26.97 -21.93 -7.93
C ALA A 219 -25.62 -21.34 -7.51
N VAL A 220 -24.70 -21.13 -8.46
CA VAL A 220 -23.42 -20.45 -8.22
C VAL A 220 -23.62 -19.01 -7.76
N ALA A 221 -24.48 -18.25 -8.43
CA ALA A 221 -24.81 -16.88 -8.03
C ALA A 221 -25.44 -16.84 -6.61
N ALA A 222 -26.32 -17.79 -6.27
CA ALA A 222 -26.91 -17.86 -4.94
C ALA A 222 -25.89 -18.18 -3.84
N LEU A 223 -24.89 -19.03 -4.11
CA LEU A 223 -23.81 -19.32 -3.16
C LEU A 223 -22.97 -18.07 -2.87
N TRP A 224 -22.54 -17.34 -3.89
CA TRP A 224 -21.80 -16.09 -3.71
C TRP A 224 -22.56 -15.04 -2.89
N ALA A 225 -23.90 -15.05 -2.95
CA ALA A 225 -24.71 -14.14 -2.14
C ALA A 225 -24.73 -14.50 -0.65
N GLY A 226 -24.41 -15.74 -0.29
CA GLY A 226 -24.51 -16.30 1.06
C GLY A 226 -23.20 -16.79 1.68
N VAL A 227 -22.03 -16.42 1.12
CA VAL A 227 -20.72 -16.72 1.74
C VAL A 227 -20.62 -16.02 3.09
N GLY A 228 -20.30 -16.78 4.14
CA GLY A 228 -20.10 -16.26 5.48
C GLY A 228 -18.92 -15.29 5.59
N TRP A 229 -19.03 -14.41 6.57
CA TRP A 229 -17.95 -13.55 7.04
C TRP A 229 -18.15 -13.19 8.50
N HIS A 230 -17.04 -12.91 9.18
CA HIS A 230 -17.02 -12.44 10.56
C HIS A 230 -16.26 -11.11 10.69
N VAL A 231 -16.39 -10.50 11.86
CA VAL A 231 -15.82 -9.19 12.20
C VAL A 231 -14.70 -9.37 13.22
N ASP A 232 -13.58 -8.68 13.02
CA ASP A 232 -12.56 -8.53 14.06
C ASP A 232 -13.04 -7.52 15.11
N GLN A 233 -13.55 -8.05 16.23
CA GLN A 233 -14.07 -7.23 17.32
C GLN A 233 -12.97 -6.43 18.04
N ASP A 234 -11.71 -6.88 18.06
CA ASP A 234 -10.61 -6.13 18.67
C ASP A 234 -10.31 -4.86 17.85
N VAL A 235 -10.48 -4.91 16.52
CA VAL A 235 -10.35 -3.74 15.64
C VAL A 235 -11.57 -2.80 15.75
N VAL A 236 -12.79 -3.34 15.87
CA VAL A 236 -13.99 -2.51 16.17
C VAL A 236 -13.84 -1.77 17.50
N ASP A 237 -13.39 -2.47 18.55
CA ASP A 237 -13.17 -1.90 19.87
C ASP A 237 -12.05 -0.84 19.86
N LEU A 238 -11.03 -1.02 19.02
CA LEU A 238 -10.00 0.00 18.78
C LEU A 238 -10.56 1.25 18.10
N LEU A 239 -11.38 1.09 17.06
CA LEU A 239 -12.00 2.23 16.36
C LEU A 239 -12.94 2.99 17.30
N ALA A 240 -13.73 2.29 18.11
CA ALA A 240 -14.55 2.87 19.16
C ALA A 240 -13.71 3.62 20.21
N ALA A 241 -12.56 3.07 20.63
CA ALA A 241 -11.65 3.72 21.57
C ALA A 241 -10.99 4.99 21.00
N VAL A 242 -10.60 5.00 19.72
CA VAL A 242 -10.08 6.18 19.00
C VAL A 242 -11.13 7.30 18.97
N ARG A 243 -12.39 6.97 18.66
CA ARG A 243 -13.50 7.95 18.68
C ARG A 243 -13.78 8.47 20.08
N ALA A 244 -13.82 7.58 21.08
CA ALA A 244 -14.07 7.94 22.48
C ALA A 244 -12.95 8.81 23.08
N ALA A 245 -11.71 8.67 22.61
CA ALA A 245 -10.60 9.52 23.03
C ALA A 245 -10.71 10.97 22.54
N GLY A 246 -11.43 11.22 21.43
CA GLY A 246 -11.63 12.56 20.87
C GLY A 246 -10.37 13.25 20.34
N LEU A 247 -9.28 12.49 20.16
CA LEU A 247 -7.98 12.99 19.66
C LEU A 247 -7.99 13.20 18.15
N VAL A 248 -8.81 12.44 17.43
CA VAL A 248 -9.02 12.57 15.98
C VAL A 248 -10.40 13.17 15.69
N ARG A 249 -10.54 13.90 14.57
CA ARG A 249 -11.77 14.60 14.16
C ARG A 249 -12.71 13.74 13.32
N ARG A 250 -12.17 12.68 12.70
CA ARG A 250 -12.89 11.76 11.82
C ARG A 250 -12.35 10.35 11.97
N THR A 251 -13.26 9.40 11.93
CA THR A 251 -12.98 8.00 11.56
C THR A 251 -13.73 7.66 10.28
N ALA A 252 -13.09 6.90 9.40
CA ALA A 252 -13.70 6.43 8.17
C ALA A 252 -13.32 4.97 7.87
N LEU A 253 -14.14 4.31 7.04
CA LEU A 253 -13.78 3.06 6.38
C LEU A 253 -13.54 3.33 4.89
N PHE A 254 -12.53 2.71 4.26
CA PHE A 254 -12.26 2.83 2.83
C PHE A 254 -11.91 1.47 2.20
N SER A 255 -12.89 0.85 1.55
CA SER A 255 -12.75 -0.47 0.94
C SER A 255 -12.92 -0.46 -0.58
N ASN A 256 -12.18 -1.36 -1.23
CA ASN A 256 -12.47 -1.82 -2.57
C ASN A 256 -13.59 -2.87 -2.48
N ALA A 257 -14.83 -2.46 -2.71
CA ALA A 257 -15.98 -3.34 -2.56
C ALA A 257 -17.00 -3.16 -3.69
N THR A 258 -18.02 -4.03 -3.69
CA THR A 258 -19.18 -3.91 -4.56
C THR A 258 -20.19 -2.92 -3.98
N ASP A 259 -21.28 -2.64 -4.72
CA ASP A 259 -22.38 -1.79 -4.25
C ASP A 259 -23.28 -2.44 -3.18
N ARG A 260 -22.89 -3.60 -2.64
CA ARG A 260 -23.51 -4.25 -1.47
C ARG A 260 -22.87 -3.87 -0.14
N LEU A 261 -21.67 -3.29 -0.13
CA LEU A 261 -20.90 -3.01 1.10
C LEU A 261 -21.74 -2.30 2.17
N GLU A 262 -22.52 -1.29 1.80
CA GLU A 262 -23.31 -0.52 2.76
C GLU A 262 -24.37 -1.38 3.46
N VAL A 263 -24.96 -2.36 2.76
CA VAL A 263 -25.94 -3.31 3.33
C VAL A 263 -25.27 -4.32 4.27
N ASP A 264 -24.07 -4.80 3.91
CA ASP A 264 -23.28 -5.68 4.78
C ASP A 264 -22.88 -4.94 6.08
N LEU A 265 -22.39 -3.69 5.98
CA LEU A 265 -22.02 -2.85 7.12
C LEU A 265 -23.23 -2.36 7.94
N GLU A 266 -24.42 -2.23 7.34
CA GLU A 266 -25.67 -2.00 8.07
C GLU A 266 -26.04 -3.23 8.90
N THR A 267 -26.01 -4.42 8.29
CA THR A 267 -26.36 -5.69 8.92
C THR A 267 -25.49 -6.02 10.14
N ALA A 268 -24.17 -5.77 10.05
CA ALA A 268 -23.24 -5.94 11.18
C ALA A 268 -23.09 -4.69 12.08
N LYS A 269 -23.85 -3.61 11.84
CA LYS A 269 -23.77 -2.33 12.57
C LYS A 269 -22.40 -1.63 12.54
N LEU A 270 -21.53 -2.03 11.62
CA LEU A 270 -20.20 -1.43 11.45
C LEU A 270 -20.25 0.02 10.98
N HIS A 271 -21.34 0.42 10.30
CA HIS A 271 -21.62 1.82 10.00
C HIS A 271 -21.76 2.71 11.27
N GLU A 272 -22.14 2.15 12.42
CA GLU A 272 -22.19 2.88 13.70
C GLU A 272 -20.80 3.10 14.32
N ALA A 273 -19.83 2.26 13.96
CA ALA A 273 -18.46 2.27 14.51
C ALA A 273 -17.57 3.38 13.93
N THR A 274 -17.98 4.00 12.83
CA THR A 274 -17.22 5.00 12.07
C THR A 274 -18.03 6.27 11.83
N ASP A 275 -17.43 7.36 11.35
CA ASP A 275 -18.17 8.58 10.98
C ASP A 275 -18.50 8.64 9.48
N LEU A 276 -17.80 7.85 8.65
CA LEU A 276 -18.00 7.77 7.20
C LEU A 276 -17.61 6.39 6.65
N VAL A 277 -18.27 5.97 5.57
CA VAL A 277 -17.85 4.85 4.72
C VAL A 277 -17.58 5.39 3.32
N VAL A 278 -16.40 5.11 2.79
CA VAL A 278 -15.99 5.39 1.41
C VAL A 278 -15.91 4.06 0.67
N ASN A 279 -16.73 3.90 -0.35
CA ASN A 279 -16.84 2.67 -1.14
C ASN A 279 -16.35 2.94 -2.58
N SER A 280 -15.39 2.15 -3.06
CA SER A 280 -14.84 2.28 -4.42
C SER A 280 -15.91 2.25 -5.51
N ALA A 281 -16.95 1.42 -5.35
CA ALA A 281 -18.06 1.33 -6.31
C ALA A 281 -18.94 2.59 -6.35
N ARG A 282 -18.87 3.45 -5.33
CA ARG A 282 -19.52 4.78 -5.31
C ARG A 282 -18.59 5.88 -5.83
N LEU A 283 -17.28 5.71 -5.67
CA LEU A 283 -16.26 6.63 -6.18
C LEU A 283 -16.07 6.53 -7.70
N GLY A 284 -16.24 5.33 -8.28
CA GLY A 284 -15.75 5.03 -9.62
C GLY A 284 -14.22 4.84 -9.70
N LEU A 285 -13.55 4.80 -8.55
CA LEU A 285 -12.10 4.72 -8.38
C LEU A 285 -11.77 3.71 -7.28
N ALA A 286 -10.71 2.94 -7.46
CA ALA A 286 -10.34 1.84 -6.56
C ALA A 286 -8.85 1.90 -6.17
N LYS A 287 -8.53 1.45 -4.96
CA LYS A 287 -7.16 1.20 -4.50
C LYS A 287 -6.47 0.21 -5.45
N PRO A 288 -5.16 0.34 -5.76
CA PRO A 288 -4.21 1.30 -5.20
C PRO A 288 -4.03 2.58 -6.04
N ASP A 289 -5.01 2.99 -6.88
CA ASP A 289 -4.88 4.21 -7.68
C ASP A 289 -4.82 5.47 -6.79
N VAL A 290 -3.81 6.32 -7.02
CA VAL A 290 -3.61 7.62 -6.35
C VAL A 290 -4.89 8.46 -6.37
N ALA A 291 -5.63 8.45 -7.49
CA ALA A 291 -6.88 9.20 -7.63
C ALA A 291 -7.95 8.76 -6.61
N ALA A 292 -7.98 7.47 -6.25
CA ALA A 292 -8.94 6.94 -5.29
C ALA A 292 -8.69 7.47 -3.86
N TYR A 293 -7.41 7.64 -3.47
CA TYR A 293 -7.05 8.21 -2.16
C TYR A 293 -7.29 9.71 -2.08
N VAL A 294 -7.07 10.45 -3.16
CA VAL A 294 -7.41 11.88 -3.24
C VAL A 294 -8.92 12.06 -3.07
N ALA A 295 -9.73 11.30 -3.82
CA ALA A 295 -11.19 11.34 -3.71
C ALA A 295 -11.71 10.86 -2.34
N MET A 296 -11.06 9.87 -1.72
CA MET A 296 -11.33 9.45 -0.34
C MET A 296 -11.08 10.59 0.66
N ALA A 297 -9.94 11.27 0.56
CA ALA A 297 -9.60 12.39 1.45
C ALA A 297 -10.58 13.57 1.30
N GLU A 298 -11.01 13.86 0.07
CA GLU A 298 -12.08 14.83 -0.21
C GLU A 298 -13.41 14.45 0.47
N GLN A 299 -13.83 13.18 0.40
CA GLN A 299 -15.05 12.71 1.09
C GLN A 299 -14.94 12.74 2.62
N VAL A 300 -13.78 12.36 3.18
CA VAL A 300 -13.51 12.46 4.63
C VAL A 300 -13.47 13.94 5.09
N GLY A 301 -13.15 14.87 4.18
CA GLY A 301 -13.10 16.30 4.45
C GLY A 301 -11.83 16.73 5.18
N LEU A 302 -10.72 16.01 4.97
CA LEU A 302 -9.42 16.28 5.58
C LEU A 302 -8.30 16.20 4.51
N PRO A 303 -7.23 17.01 4.60
CA PRO A 303 -6.09 16.89 3.70
C PRO A 303 -5.43 15.50 3.78
N PRO A 304 -4.93 14.93 2.67
CA PRO A 304 -4.23 13.63 2.65
C PRO A 304 -3.21 13.44 3.78
N GLY A 305 -2.29 14.42 3.96
CA GLY A 305 -1.26 14.40 4.99
C GLY A 305 -1.76 14.56 6.44
N GLN A 306 -3.06 14.72 6.68
CA GLN A 306 -3.68 14.71 8.01
C GLN A 306 -4.45 13.43 8.31
N LEU A 307 -4.45 12.46 7.40
CA LEU A 307 -5.08 11.15 7.60
C LEU A 307 -4.05 10.10 8.01
N LEU A 308 -4.50 9.05 8.67
CA LEU A 308 -3.80 7.78 8.81
C LEU A 308 -4.71 6.66 8.26
N PHE A 309 -4.32 6.11 7.12
CA PHE A 309 -4.88 4.95 6.47
C PHE A 309 -4.25 3.65 6.98
N VAL A 310 -5.02 2.57 7.02
CA VAL A 310 -4.59 1.26 7.52
C VAL A 310 -5.21 0.19 6.62
N ASP A 311 -4.38 -0.67 6.04
CA ASP A 311 -4.76 -1.65 5.02
C ASP A 311 -3.84 -2.87 5.11
N ASP A 312 -4.35 -4.08 4.87
CA ASP A 312 -3.56 -5.31 4.96
C ASP A 312 -2.73 -5.59 3.68
N ARG A 313 -2.98 -4.86 2.59
CA ARG A 313 -2.30 -5.06 1.29
C ARG A 313 -1.17 -4.06 1.07
N PRO A 314 0.10 -4.50 0.90
CA PRO A 314 1.23 -3.60 0.67
C PRO A 314 1.12 -2.70 -0.57
N GLU A 315 0.39 -3.10 -1.60
CA GLU A 315 0.06 -2.27 -2.76
C GLU A 315 -0.88 -1.11 -2.43
N ASN A 316 -1.89 -1.32 -1.58
CA ASN A 316 -2.81 -0.26 -1.17
C ASN A 316 -2.13 0.72 -0.22
N VAL A 317 -1.29 0.22 0.69
CA VAL A 317 -0.40 1.06 1.50
C VAL A 317 0.44 1.95 0.57
N ARG A 318 1.13 1.37 -0.43
CA ARG A 318 1.92 2.12 -1.44
C ARG A 318 1.10 3.13 -2.26
N GLY A 319 -0.14 2.81 -2.62
CA GLY A 319 -1.05 3.75 -3.30
C GLY A 319 -1.39 4.97 -2.44
N ALA A 320 -1.69 4.76 -1.16
CA ALA A 320 -1.95 5.83 -0.20
C ALA A 320 -0.72 6.74 -0.02
N LEU A 321 0.46 6.13 0.13
CA LEU A 321 1.75 6.81 0.24
C LEU A 321 2.03 7.71 -0.97
N ALA A 322 1.80 7.21 -2.18
CA ALA A 322 1.96 7.96 -3.42
C ALA A 322 0.94 9.11 -3.55
N ALA A 323 -0.22 9.00 -2.89
CA ALA A 323 -1.22 10.07 -2.79
C ALA A 323 -0.97 11.07 -1.64
N GLY A 324 0.18 10.97 -0.94
CA GLY A 324 0.49 11.83 0.20
C GLY A 324 -0.35 11.52 1.46
N VAL A 325 -0.94 10.33 1.54
CA VAL A 325 -1.66 9.82 2.71
C VAL A 325 -0.72 8.89 3.50
N PRO A 326 -0.21 9.27 4.68
CA PRO A 326 -0.61 8.61 5.89
C PRO A 326 -0.90 7.11 5.86
N ALA A 327 0.00 6.13 5.80
CA ALA A 327 -0.46 4.74 5.81
C ALA A 327 0.45 3.66 6.42
N VAL A 328 -0.20 2.72 7.11
CA VAL A 328 0.42 1.61 7.83
C VAL A 328 -0.16 0.27 7.35
N LEU A 329 0.72 -0.71 7.14
CA LEU A 329 0.34 -2.09 6.87
C LEU A 329 -0.29 -2.73 8.11
N PHE A 330 -1.52 -3.21 7.98
CA PHE A 330 -2.21 -3.96 9.03
C PHE A 330 -1.64 -5.37 9.14
N THR A 331 -1.29 -5.78 10.35
CA THR A 331 -0.88 -7.16 10.68
C THR A 331 -1.50 -7.63 12.00
N GLY A 332 -2.68 -7.11 12.35
CA GLY A 332 -3.43 -7.45 13.56
C GLY A 332 -3.63 -6.30 14.56
N ALA A 333 -4.72 -6.41 15.35
CA ALA A 333 -5.19 -5.38 16.28
C ALA A 333 -4.14 -4.92 17.31
N ALA A 334 -3.32 -5.82 17.85
CA ALA A 334 -2.30 -5.47 18.84
C ALA A 334 -1.24 -4.48 18.30
N ARG A 335 -0.79 -4.66 17.06
CA ARG A 335 0.10 -3.72 16.37
C ARG A 335 -0.62 -2.41 16.08
N LEU A 336 -1.85 -2.48 15.56
CA LEU A 336 -2.65 -1.29 15.27
C LEU A 336 -2.82 -0.43 16.52
N ARG A 337 -3.09 -1.02 17.69
CA ARG A 337 -3.10 -0.31 18.99
C ARG A 337 -1.79 0.42 19.26
N ALA A 338 -0.65 -0.28 19.14
CA ALA A 338 0.67 0.32 19.40
C ALA A 338 1.00 1.47 18.44
N VAL A 339 0.56 1.37 17.19
CA VAL A 339 0.66 2.46 16.19
C VAL A 339 -0.22 3.64 16.60
N LEU A 340 -1.52 3.42 16.85
CA LEU A 340 -2.48 4.46 17.24
C LEU A 340 -2.04 5.23 18.49
N VAL A 341 -1.49 4.53 19.48
CA VAL A 341 -0.88 5.16 20.68
C VAL A 341 0.32 6.03 20.30
N ARG A 342 1.23 5.50 19.47
CA ARG A 342 2.46 6.20 19.08
C ARG A 342 2.21 7.44 18.23
N VAL A 343 1.17 7.41 17.39
CA VAL A 343 0.77 8.56 16.56
C VAL A 343 -0.11 9.57 17.31
N GLY A 344 -0.48 9.31 18.57
CA GLY A 344 -1.36 10.20 19.34
C GLY A 344 -2.84 10.15 18.94
N ALA A 345 -3.25 9.14 18.16
CA ALA A 345 -4.67 8.87 17.86
C ALA A 345 -5.39 8.13 19.01
N LEU A 346 -4.63 7.54 19.93
CA LEU A 346 -5.13 6.87 21.12
C LEU A 346 -4.23 7.21 22.34
N PRO A 347 -4.76 7.31 23.57
CA PRO A 347 -3.96 7.41 24.78
C PRO A 347 -3.14 6.15 25.05
N ALA A 348 -1.96 6.31 25.67
CA ALA A 348 -1.08 5.23 26.12
C ALA A 348 -1.60 4.51 27.38
#